data_AF-A0A966PTS8-F1
#
_entry.id   AF-A0A966PTS8-F1
#
_cell.length_a   1.000
_cell.length_b   1.000
_cell.length_c   1.000
_cell.angle_alpha   90.00
_cell.angle_beta   90.00
_cell.angle_gamma   90.00
#
_symmetry.space_group_name_H-M   'P 1'
#
loop_
_entity.id
_entity.type
_entity.pdbx_description
1 polymer ?
#
loop_
_entity_poly.entity_id
_entity_poly.type
_entity_poly.pdbx_seq_one_letter_code
_entity_poly.pdbx_strand_id
1 'polypeptide(L)'
;MFSYSENLLRCAKDGLEKPSDFGYWGPKDMFEIWGFCGIDKSQASNILEESNFETISQKLISEFPNDFRIETYRHWAVGQVTRLVCRILHRKGEIEDKNITDAFKKAMEWKDQLANYPVADEEDYSDRLYQQNIDDIPQLRVAKFADQTVDDWAVKIVNELHEIGEYWDEDNFPSEDMVMRAIYNLQIWNKEYPTEWFEFADRNGLERPPFDLESMSRWNENQLSLFGDDNGKN
;
A
#
# COMPACT_ATOMS: atom_id res chain seq x y z
N MET A 1 22.19 -0.47 -29.87
CA MET A 1 21.41 0.50 -29.06
C MET A 1 20.50 1.23 -30.03
N PHE A 2 19.18 1.11 -29.89
CA PHE A 2 18.23 1.82 -30.75
C PHE A 2 18.28 3.31 -30.43
N SER A 3 18.04 4.15 -31.44
CA SER A 3 17.78 5.57 -31.24
C SER A 3 16.46 5.78 -30.48
N TYR A 4 16.30 6.94 -29.84
CA TYR A 4 15.05 7.28 -29.13
C TYR A 4 13.82 7.18 -30.04
N SER A 5 13.95 7.66 -31.29
CA SER A 5 12.89 7.59 -32.29
C SER A 5 12.52 6.15 -32.67
N GLU A 6 13.51 5.25 -32.82
CA GLU A 6 13.23 3.83 -33.07
C GLU A 6 12.51 3.15 -31.90
N ASN A 7 12.88 3.48 -30.66
CA ASN A 7 12.19 2.98 -29.47
C ASN A 7 10.75 3.49 -29.40
N LEU A 8 10.53 4.78 -29.67
CA LEU A 8 9.20 5.39 -29.69
C LEU A 8 8.29 4.73 -30.72
N LEU A 9 8.79 4.51 -31.95
CA LEU A 9 8.05 3.83 -33.01
C LEU A 9 7.67 2.39 -32.62
N ARG A 10 8.60 1.67 -31.97
CA ARG A 10 8.34 0.33 -31.45
C ARG A 10 7.25 0.36 -30.37
N CYS A 11 7.36 1.25 -29.39
CA CYS A 11 6.34 1.39 -28.34
C CYS A 11 4.96 1.78 -28.91
N ALA A 12 4.91 2.65 -29.90
CA ALA A 12 3.67 3.00 -30.58
C ALA A 12 3.05 1.80 -31.30
N LYS A 13 3.88 0.96 -31.93
CA LYS A 13 3.45 -0.28 -32.57
C LYS A 13 2.89 -1.27 -31.55
N ASP A 14 3.63 -1.51 -30.47
CA ASP A 14 3.22 -2.44 -29.41
C ASP A 14 1.93 -1.97 -28.73
N GLY A 15 1.77 -0.67 -28.49
CA GLY A 15 0.57 -0.09 -27.88
C GLY A 15 -0.69 -0.19 -28.75
N LEU A 16 -0.53 -0.23 -30.08
CA LEU A 16 -1.60 -0.42 -31.05
C LEU A 16 -1.85 -1.90 -31.38
N GLU A 17 -1.00 -2.82 -30.92
CA GLU A 17 -1.18 -4.24 -31.18
C GLU A 17 -2.27 -4.81 -30.26
N LYS A 18 -3.40 -5.21 -30.87
CA LYS A 18 -4.47 -5.87 -30.14
C LYS A 18 -4.04 -7.28 -29.74
N PRO A 19 -4.08 -7.66 -28.44
CA PRO A 19 -3.80 -9.03 -28.04
C PRO A 19 -4.84 -10.00 -28.63
N SER A 20 -4.39 -11.18 -29.05
CA SER A 20 -5.24 -12.17 -29.74
C SER A 20 -6.48 -12.58 -28.94
N ASP A 21 -6.30 -12.74 -27.63
CA ASP A 21 -7.34 -13.23 -26.71
C ASP A 21 -8.12 -12.08 -26.03
N PHE A 22 -7.92 -10.83 -26.49
CA PHE A 22 -8.55 -9.66 -25.91
C PHE A 22 -9.88 -9.33 -26.60
N GLY A 23 -10.98 -9.64 -25.91
CA GLY A 23 -12.32 -9.15 -26.27
C GLY A 23 -12.45 -7.68 -25.90
N TYR A 24 -12.71 -6.83 -26.91
CA TYR A 24 -12.93 -5.39 -26.70
C TYR A 24 -14.26 -4.97 -27.29
N TRP A 25 -15.12 -4.39 -26.47
CA TRP A 25 -16.47 -3.93 -26.84
C TRP A 25 -16.65 -2.40 -26.67
N GLY A 26 -15.54 -1.66 -26.52
CA GLY A 26 -15.54 -0.19 -26.42
C GLY A 26 -15.52 0.51 -27.79
N PRO A 27 -15.11 1.80 -27.82
CA PRO A 27 -15.02 2.58 -29.04
C PRO A 27 -14.16 1.92 -30.14
N LYS A 28 -14.58 2.02 -31.40
CA LYS A 28 -13.88 1.37 -32.54
C LYS A 28 -12.50 1.94 -32.85
N ASP A 29 -12.10 3.02 -32.17
CA ASP A 29 -10.82 3.72 -32.36
C ASP A 29 -9.65 3.03 -31.65
N MET A 30 -9.95 2.10 -30.73
CA MET A 30 -8.99 1.29 -29.99
C MET A 30 -8.25 0.32 -30.92
N PHE A 31 -6.93 0.29 -30.80
CA PHE A 31 -5.97 -0.40 -31.67
C PHE A 31 -5.94 0.11 -33.13
N GLU A 32 -6.66 1.19 -33.46
CA GLU A 32 -6.51 1.88 -34.74
C GLU A 32 -5.71 3.18 -34.61
N ILE A 33 -6.08 4.00 -33.63
CA ILE A 33 -5.36 5.25 -33.28
C ILE A 33 -5.21 5.42 -31.78
N TRP A 34 -6.04 4.74 -30.97
CA TRP A 34 -5.90 4.64 -29.51
C TRP A 34 -5.27 3.31 -29.13
N GLY A 35 -4.54 3.28 -28.04
CA GLY A 35 -3.88 2.07 -27.58
C GLY A 35 -3.37 2.18 -26.15
N PHE A 36 -2.65 1.15 -25.73
CA PHE A 36 -2.06 1.12 -24.39
C PHE A 36 -0.73 1.88 -24.38
N CYS A 37 -0.54 2.76 -23.41
CA CYS A 37 0.76 3.39 -23.16
C CYS A 37 1.58 2.69 -22.05
N GLY A 38 1.03 1.64 -21.44
CA GLY A 38 1.73 0.85 -20.41
C GLY A 38 1.95 1.59 -19.11
N ILE A 39 0.99 2.46 -18.75
CA ILE A 39 0.82 3.04 -17.41
C ILE A 39 -0.47 2.43 -16.89
N ASP A 40 -0.31 1.38 -16.08
CA ASP A 40 -1.39 0.49 -15.68
C ASP A 40 -1.29 0.25 -14.17
N LYS A 41 -2.43 -0.06 -13.54
CA LYS A 41 -2.48 -0.63 -12.19
C LYS A 41 -3.44 -1.80 -12.16
N SER A 42 -3.23 -2.70 -11.20
CA SER A 42 -4.10 -3.85 -10.98
C SER A 42 -4.61 -3.88 -9.55
N GLN A 43 -5.50 -4.82 -9.22
CA GLN A 43 -5.90 -5.05 -7.83
C GLN A 43 -4.73 -5.53 -6.95
N ALA A 44 -3.69 -6.11 -7.55
CA ALA A 44 -2.50 -6.56 -6.85
C ALA A 44 -1.37 -5.51 -6.87
N SER A 45 -1.66 -4.29 -7.33
CA SER A 45 -0.65 -3.23 -7.33
C SER A 45 -0.35 -2.77 -5.93
N ASN A 46 0.93 -2.54 -5.67
CA ASN A 46 1.38 -1.98 -4.41
C ASN A 46 1.19 -0.47 -4.36
N ILE A 47 1.48 0.13 -3.21
CA ILE A 47 1.30 1.56 -2.99
C ILE A 47 2.09 2.41 -3.98
N LEU A 48 3.33 2.00 -4.30
CA LEU A 48 4.17 2.73 -5.25
C LEU A 48 3.55 2.71 -6.65
N GLU A 49 3.11 1.55 -7.12
CA GLU A 49 2.43 1.39 -8.41
C GLU A 49 1.12 2.19 -8.46
N GLU A 50 0.33 2.16 -7.39
CA GLU A 50 -0.90 2.94 -7.29
C GLU A 50 -0.62 4.45 -7.31
N SER A 51 0.36 4.92 -6.52
CA SER A 51 0.79 6.33 -6.48
C SER A 51 1.27 6.81 -7.85
N ASN A 52 2.13 6.01 -8.50
CA ASN A 52 2.63 6.30 -9.83
C ASN A 52 1.50 6.38 -10.86
N PHE A 53 0.57 5.42 -10.85
CA PHE A 53 -0.56 5.42 -11.77
C PHE A 53 -1.44 6.66 -11.58
N GLU A 54 -1.83 6.98 -10.35
CA GLU A 54 -2.72 8.11 -10.06
C GLU A 54 -2.04 9.44 -10.42
N THR A 55 -0.80 9.64 -9.98
CA THR A 55 -0.02 10.85 -10.28
C THR A 55 0.12 11.07 -11.79
N ILE A 56 0.59 10.05 -12.51
CA ILE A 56 0.91 10.18 -13.93
C ILE A 56 -0.38 10.36 -14.74
N SER A 57 -1.42 9.58 -14.45
CA SER A 57 -2.69 9.69 -15.15
C SER A 57 -3.34 11.07 -14.93
N GLN A 58 -3.33 11.61 -13.71
CA GLN A 58 -3.84 12.94 -13.42
C GLN A 58 -3.07 14.04 -14.17
N LYS A 59 -1.73 13.99 -14.15
CA LYS A 59 -0.88 14.97 -14.86
C LYS A 59 -1.12 14.89 -16.37
N LEU A 60 -1.12 13.69 -16.96
CA LEU A 60 -1.31 13.49 -18.40
C LEU A 60 -2.72 13.86 -18.88
N ILE A 61 -3.77 13.50 -18.15
CA ILE A 61 -5.16 13.87 -18.48
C ILE A 61 -5.36 15.39 -18.35
N SER A 62 -4.73 16.02 -17.36
CA SER A 62 -4.81 17.48 -17.20
C SER A 62 -4.13 18.22 -18.35
N GLU A 63 -2.98 17.72 -18.82
CA GLU A 63 -2.22 18.31 -19.92
C GLU A 63 -2.85 18.01 -21.30
N PHE A 64 -3.35 16.78 -21.50
CA PHE A 64 -3.93 16.31 -22.77
C PHE A 64 -5.33 15.70 -22.57
N PRO A 65 -6.35 16.51 -22.24
CA PRO A 65 -7.67 16.03 -21.81
C PRO A 65 -8.46 15.25 -22.86
N ASN A 66 -8.08 15.35 -24.15
CA ASN A 66 -8.75 14.66 -25.25
C ASN A 66 -7.97 13.44 -25.77
N ASP A 67 -6.76 13.20 -25.26
CA ASP A 67 -5.86 12.15 -25.76
C ASP A 67 -5.60 11.06 -24.72
N PHE A 68 -6.21 11.16 -23.54
CA PHE A 68 -6.17 10.12 -22.51
C PHE A 68 -7.57 9.78 -22.01
N ARG A 69 -7.76 8.51 -21.67
CA ARG A 69 -8.91 8.02 -20.91
C ARG A 69 -8.50 6.82 -20.07
N ILE A 70 -9.18 6.64 -18.95
CA ILE A 70 -8.95 5.48 -18.07
C ILE A 70 -9.99 4.41 -18.42
N GLU A 71 -9.52 3.18 -18.67
CA GLU A 71 -10.38 2.04 -18.90
C GLU A 71 -10.02 0.90 -17.94
N THR A 72 -11.03 0.29 -17.32
CA THR A 72 -10.86 -0.88 -16.45
C THR A 72 -11.35 -2.12 -17.16
N TYR A 73 -10.47 -3.11 -17.29
CA TYR A 73 -10.75 -4.42 -17.88
C TYR A 73 -10.85 -5.46 -16.77
N ARG A 74 -11.95 -6.21 -16.74
CA ARG A 74 -12.24 -7.23 -15.72
C ARG A 74 -12.22 -8.61 -16.34
N HIS A 75 -11.58 -9.55 -15.67
CA HIS A 75 -11.59 -10.96 -16.01
C HIS A 75 -11.92 -11.79 -14.77
N TRP A 76 -12.87 -12.72 -14.90
CA TRP A 76 -13.40 -13.49 -13.77
C TRP A 76 -12.35 -14.29 -13.00
N ALA A 77 -11.28 -14.74 -13.67
CA ALA A 77 -10.22 -15.55 -13.06
C ALA A 77 -8.99 -14.75 -12.60
N VAL A 78 -8.80 -13.52 -13.10
CA VAL A 78 -7.52 -12.78 -12.96
C VAL A 78 -7.75 -11.37 -12.38
N GLY A 79 -8.97 -11.08 -11.91
CA GLY A 79 -9.32 -9.81 -11.29
C GLY A 79 -9.53 -8.68 -12.30
N GLN A 80 -8.99 -7.50 -12.00
CA GLN A 80 -9.15 -6.33 -12.85
C GLN A 80 -7.81 -5.60 -13.06
N VAL A 81 -7.66 -5.03 -14.25
CA VAL A 81 -6.55 -4.13 -14.61
C VAL A 81 -7.15 -2.83 -15.09
N THR A 82 -6.71 -1.73 -14.48
CA THR A 82 -7.05 -0.37 -14.88
C THR A 82 -5.88 0.21 -15.66
N ARG A 83 -6.14 0.69 -16.88
CA ARG A 83 -5.11 1.14 -17.80
C ARG A 83 -5.36 2.58 -18.21
N LEU A 84 -4.28 3.34 -18.36
CA LEU A 84 -4.30 4.61 -19.04
C LEU A 84 -4.22 4.34 -20.56
N VAL A 85 -5.32 4.63 -21.26
CA VAL A 85 -5.40 4.50 -22.71
C VAL A 85 -5.08 5.84 -23.33
N CYS A 86 -4.19 5.83 -24.33
CA CYS A 86 -3.70 7.03 -25.00
C CYS A 86 -4.12 7.03 -26.46
N ARG A 87 -4.42 8.20 -27.03
CA ARG A 87 -4.44 8.40 -28.47
C ARG A 87 -3.00 8.41 -28.97
N ILE A 88 -2.56 7.31 -29.59
CA ILE A 88 -1.19 7.13 -30.07
C ILE A 88 -0.96 7.85 -31.39
N LEU A 89 -1.95 7.83 -32.30
CA LEU A 89 -1.83 8.44 -33.63
C LEU A 89 -2.81 9.61 -33.83
N HIS A 90 -2.36 10.65 -34.53
CA HIS A 90 -3.23 11.74 -34.98
C HIS A 90 -4.30 11.24 -35.96
N ARG A 91 -3.91 10.34 -36.87
CA ARG A 91 -4.78 9.72 -37.88
C ARG A 91 -4.42 8.24 -38.08
N LYS A 92 -5.42 7.46 -38.47
CA LYS A 92 -5.25 6.06 -38.87
C LYS A 92 -4.30 5.98 -40.06
N GLY A 93 -3.34 5.06 -40.01
CA GLY A 93 -2.38 4.85 -41.08
C GLY A 93 -1.02 4.41 -40.56
N GLU A 94 0.03 4.90 -41.20
CA GLU A 94 1.42 4.54 -40.89
C GLU A 94 1.86 5.06 -39.52
N ILE A 95 2.65 4.23 -38.82
CA ILE A 95 3.28 4.59 -37.56
C ILE A 95 4.61 5.25 -37.90
N GLU A 96 4.62 6.57 -37.86
CA GLU A 96 5.76 7.43 -38.17
C GLU A 96 5.82 8.57 -37.14
N ASP A 97 7.01 9.11 -36.87
CA ASP A 97 7.24 10.07 -35.78
C ASP A 97 6.31 11.30 -35.81
N LYS A 98 5.99 11.79 -37.02
CA LYS A 98 5.08 12.93 -37.24
C LYS A 98 3.58 12.59 -37.08
N ASN A 99 3.23 11.30 -37.09
CA ASN A 99 1.86 10.83 -36.87
C ASN A 99 1.62 10.39 -35.42
N ILE A 100 2.68 10.19 -34.64
CA ILE A 100 2.59 9.93 -33.19
C ILE A 100 2.25 11.23 -32.46
N THR A 101 1.27 11.17 -31.57
CA THR A 101 0.82 12.32 -30.79
C THR A 101 1.86 12.76 -29.75
N ASP A 102 1.85 14.05 -29.42
CA ASP A 102 2.67 14.58 -28.34
C ASP A 102 2.27 14.00 -26.97
N ALA A 103 0.97 13.69 -26.78
CA ALA A 103 0.46 12.98 -25.61
C ALA A 103 1.16 11.62 -25.40
N PHE A 104 1.29 10.81 -26.46
CA PHE A 104 1.98 9.52 -26.36
C PHE A 104 3.47 9.68 -26.11
N LYS A 105 4.12 10.66 -26.75
CA LYS A 105 5.53 11.00 -26.47
C LYS A 105 5.72 11.35 -25.00
N LYS A 106 4.82 12.16 -24.43
CA LYS A 106 4.88 12.52 -23.01
C LYS A 106 4.70 11.32 -22.08
N ALA A 107 3.81 10.38 -22.42
CA ALA A 107 3.67 9.14 -21.68
C ALA A 107 4.96 8.29 -21.72
N MET A 108 5.67 8.25 -22.85
CA MET A 108 6.96 7.55 -22.93
C MET A 108 8.06 8.25 -22.13
N GLU A 109 8.09 9.59 -22.12
CA GLU A 109 9.00 10.35 -21.24
C GLU A 109 8.80 10.00 -19.76
N TRP A 110 7.54 9.86 -19.31
CA TRP A 110 7.25 9.40 -17.94
C TRP A 110 7.80 8.01 -17.67
N LYS A 111 7.69 7.09 -18.62
CA LYS A 111 8.27 5.74 -18.48
C LYS A 111 9.79 5.77 -18.42
N ASP A 112 10.44 6.63 -19.20
CA ASP A 112 11.88 6.81 -19.15
C ASP A 112 12.31 7.44 -17.82
N GLN A 113 11.54 8.38 -17.29
CA GLN A 113 11.76 8.95 -15.95
C GLN A 113 11.64 7.88 -14.87
N LEU A 114 10.58 7.07 -14.90
CA LEU A 114 10.37 5.97 -13.95
C LEU A 114 11.46 4.89 -14.04
N ALA A 115 11.99 4.62 -15.23
CA ALA A 115 13.10 3.69 -15.41
C ALA A 115 14.41 4.20 -14.75
N ASN A 116 14.58 5.53 -14.67
CA ASN A 116 15.73 6.14 -13.99
C ASN A 116 15.48 6.34 -12.50
N TYR A 117 14.24 6.67 -12.12
CA TYR A 117 13.82 6.94 -10.75
C TYR A 117 12.36 6.47 -10.54
N PRO A 118 12.11 5.38 -9.79
CA PRO A 118 10.84 4.64 -9.84
C PRO A 118 9.67 5.31 -9.10
N VAL A 119 9.80 6.56 -8.68
CA VAL A 119 8.77 7.32 -7.95
C VAL A 119 8.37 8.54 -8.77
N ALA A 120 7.09 8.66 -9.11
CA ALA A 120 6.53 9.78 -9.87
C ALA A 120 6.27 11.02 -8.99
N ASP A 121 5.93 10.80 -7.72
CA ASP A 121 5.67 11.83 -6.72
C ASP A 121 5.98 11.29 -5.32
N GLU A 122 7.02 11.83 -4.70
CA GLU A 122 7.49 11.41 -3.37
C GLU A 122 6.49 11.73 -2.27
N GLU A 123 5.77 12.85 -2.40
CA GLU A 123 4.85 13.31 -1.38
C GLU A 123 3.60 12.42 -1.38
N ASP A 124 3.00 12.18 -2.55
CA ASP A 124 1.85 11.25 -2.66
C ASP A 124 2.24 9.82 -2.26
N TYR A 125 3.43 9.35 -2.62
CA TYR A 125 3.90 8.03 -2.20
C TYR A 125 4.06 7.95 -0.68
N SER A 126 4.73 8.92 -0.07
CA SER A 126 4.94 8.99 1.38
C SER A 126 3.63 9.07 2.16
N ASP A 127 2.68 9.88 1.71
CA ASP A 127 1.37 10.03 2.37
C ASP A 127 0.56 8.73 2.33
N ARG A 128 0.58 8.01 1.20
CA ARG A 128 -0.09 6.71 1.09
C ARG A 128 0.57 5.66 1.95
N LEU A 129 1.90 5.62 1.98
CA LEU A 129 2.65 4.68 2.81
C LEU A 129 2.37 4.93 4.29
N TYR A 130 2.34 6.20 4.72
CA TYR A 130 1.96 6.58 6.08
C TYR A 130 0.54 6.13 6.43
N GLN A 131 -0.41 6.31 5.51
CA GLN A 131 -1.79 5.86 5.73
C GLN A 131 -1.89 4.34 5.82
N GLN A 132 -1.18 3.59 4.97
CA GLN A 132 -1.13 2.13 5.08
C GLN A 132 -0.52 1.68 6.41
N ASN A 133 0.56 2.32 6.84
CA ASN A 133 1.17 2.04 8.13
C ASN A 133 0.15 2.20 9.27
N ILE A 134 -0.71 3.22 9.23
CA ILE A 134 -1.82 3.37 10.19
C ILE A 134 -2.82 2.21 10.09
N ASP A 135 -3.20 1.82 8.89
CA ASP A 135 -4.20 0.77 8.63
C ASP A 135 -3.69 -0.65 8.99
N ASP A 136 -2.36 -0.85 8.93
CA ASP A 136 -1.68 -2.11 9.25
C ASP A 136 -1.60 -2.36 10.75
N ILE A 137 -1.40 -1.31 11.57
CA ILE A 137 -1.23 -1.44 13.02
C ILE A 137 -2.38 -2.27 13.65
N PRO A 138 -3.68 -2.01 13.38
CA PRO A 138 -4.78 -2.84 13.88
C PRO A 138 -4.75 -4.32 13.46
N GLN A 139 -4.08 -4.66 12.37
CA GLN A 139 -3.99 -6.04 11.87
C GLN A 139 -2.92 -6.86 12.59
N LEU A 140 -2.01 -6.20 13.32
CA LEU A 140 -0.94 -6.87 14.05
C LEU A 140 -1.49 -7.59 15.29
N ARG A 141 -0.95 -8.78 15.58
CA ARG A 141 -1.37 -9.59 16.74
C ARG A 141 -1.20 -8.86 18.08
N VAL A 142 -0.23 -7.96 18.17
CA VAL A 142 0.07 -7.16 19.36
C VAL A 142 -0.80 -5.91 19.51
N ALA A 143 -1.59 -5.55 18.50
CA ALA A 143 -2.45 -4.37 18.53
C ALA A 143 -3.46 -4.38 19.69
N LYS A 144 -3.91 -5.57 20.10
CA LYS A 144 -4.82 -5.76 21.24
C LYS A 144 -4.22 -5.31 22.58
N PHE A 145 -2.90 -5.20 22.68
CA PHE A 145 -2.21 -4.74 23.89
C PHE A 145 -2.22 -3.22 24.03
N ALA A 146 -2.55 -2.47 22.97
CA ALA A 146 -2.81 -1.04 23.04
C ALA A 146 -4.22 -0.74 23.58
N ASP A 147 -4.37 0.31 24.38
CA ASP A 147 -5.65 0.86 24.79
C ASP A 147 -6.33 1.54 23.61
N GLN A 148 -7.24 0.83 22.96
CA GLN A 148 -7.96 1.28 21.77
C GLN A 148 -9.06 2.31 22.07
N THR A 149 -9.28 2.65 23.36
CA THR A 149 -10.17 3.76 23.75
C THR A 149 -9.50 5.12 23.57
N VAL A 150 -8.18 5.14 23.37
CA VAL A 150 -7.42 6.34 23.08
C VAL A 150 -7.64 6.74 21.63
N ASP A 151 -8.07 7.99 21.42
CA ASP A 151 -8.20 8.56 20.08
C ASP A 151 -6.86 8.49 19.32
N ASP A 152 -6.96 8.09 18.06
CA ASP A 152 -5.86 7.96 17.11
C ASP A 152 -4.70 7.08 17.64
N TRP A 153 -5.00 6.07 18.45
CA TRP A 153 -3.99 5.18 19.05
C TRP A 153 -3.04 4.56 18.00
N ALA A 154 -3.56 4.16 16.84
CA ALA A 154 -2.76 3.60 15.75
C ALA A 154 -1.80 4.64 15.17
N VAL A 155 -2.29 5.87 14.92
CA VAL A 155 -1.47 7.00 14.45
C VAL A 155 -0.34 7.30 15.43
N LYS A 156 -0.63 7.30 16.73
CA LYS A 156 0.38 7.52 17.77
C LYS A 156 1.48 6.45 17.74
N ILE A 157 1.11 5.18 17.57
CA ILE A 157 2.07 4.08 17.44
C ILE A 157 2.94 4.24 16.19
N VAL A 158 2.35 4.57 15.04
CA VAL A 158 3.10 4.83 13.80
C VAL A 158 4.11 5.96 14.01
N ASN A 159 3.67 7.08 14.59
CA ASN A 159 4.55 8.21 14.85
C ASN A 159 5.71 7.86 15.78
N GLU A 160 5.44 7.13 16.87
CA GLU A 160 6.48 6.67 17.79
C GLU A 160 7.50 5.74 17.10
N LEU A 161 7.02 4.84 16.22
CA LEU A 161 7.90 3.97 15.41
C LEU A 161 8.76 4.79 14.44
N HIS A 162 8.18 5.80 13.78
CA HIS A 162 8.93 6.67 12.86
C HIS A 162 9.95 7.54 13.60
N GLU A 163 9.64 8.00 14.81
CA GLU A 163 10.56 8.76 15.66
C GLU A 163 11.79 7.94 16.07
N ILE A 164 11.65 6.63 16.28
CA ILE A 164 12.78 5.74 16.55
C ILE A 164 13.48 5.24 15.26
N GLY A 165 13.04 5.73 14.09
CA GLY A 165 13.64 5.43 12.79
C GLY A 165 13.15 4.15 12.12
N GLU A 166 12.04 3.57 12.61
CA GLU A 166 11.43 2.38 12.01
C GLU A 166 10.41 2.78 10.94
N TYR A 167 10.79 2.52 9.69
CA TYR A 167 9.94 2.71 8.51
C TYR A 167 9.72 1.36 7.85
N TRP A 168 8.53 1.16 7.31
CA TRP A 168 8.07 -0.14 6.89
C TRP A 168 7.13 0.02 5.69
N ASP A 169 7.00 -1.05 4.94
CA ASP A 169 6.23 -1.15 3.71
C ASP A 169 5.59 -2.55 3.62
N GLU A 170 5.04 -2.90 2.46
CA GLU A 170 4.37 -4.18 2.23
C GLU A 170 5.24 -5.43 2.43
N ASP A 171 6.57 -5.30 2.33
CA ASP A 171 7.51 -6.42 2.41
C ASP A 171 8.24 -6.47 3.76
N ASN A 172 8.25 -5.36 4.48
CA ASN A 172 8.93 -5.24 5.76
C ASN A 172 7.98 -4.63 6.78
N PHE A 173 7.55 -5.41 7.77
CA PHE A 173 6.69 -4.95 8.88
C PHE A 173 7.51 -4.76 10.16
N PRO A 174 7.13 -3.83 11.06
CA PRO A 174 7.79 -3.69 12.35
C PRO A 174 7.61 -4.97 13.16
N SER A 175 8.66 -5.34 13.90
CA SER A 175 8.58 -6.51 14.77
C SER A 175 7.55 -6.30 15.88
N GLU A 176 6.92 -7.39 16.34
CA GLU A 176 5.98 -7.33 17.46
C GLU A 176 6.59 -6.67 18.72
N ASP A 177 7.88 -6.87 18.97
CA ASP A 177 8.58 -6.28 20.11
C ASP A 177 8.75 -4.76 19.95
N MET A 178 9.01 -4.26 18.73
CA MET A 178 9.05 -2.83 18.43
C MET A 178 7.69 -2.17 18.63
N VAL A 179 6.61 -2.81 18.16
CA VAL A 179 5.25 -2.28 18.35
C VAL A 179 4.87 -2.29 19.82
N MET A 180 5.19 -3.36 20.56
CA MET A 180 5.01 -3.41 22.01
C MET A 180 5.82 -2.32 22.72
N ARG A 181 7.03 -2.03 22.26
CA ARG A 181 7.86 -0.95 22.79
C ARG A 181 7.27 0.42 22.51
N ALA A 182 6.72 0.65 21.32
CA ALA A 182 6.04 1.90 20.98
C ALA A 182 4.79 2.12 21.86
N ILE A 183 3.94 1.09 21.98
CA ILE A 183 2.79 1.12 22.90
C ILE A 183 3.27 1.37 24.33
N TYR A 184 4.39 0.75 24.73
CA TYR A 184 4.96 0.94 26.05
C TYR A 184 5.33 2.40 26.32
N ASN A 185 6.10 3.02 25.42
CA ASN A 185 6.58 4.40 25.52
C ASN A 185 5.43 5.41 25.56
N LEU A 186 4.37 5.16 24.76
CA LEU A 186 3.18 6.00 24.69
C LEU A 186 2.27 5.88 25.93
N GLN A 187 2.52 4.90 26.80
CA GLN A 187 1.71 4.60 27.99
C GLN A 187 0.24 4.30 27.70
N ILE A 188 -0.07 3.84 26.48
CA ILE A 188 -1.42 3.45 26.05
C ILE A 188 -1.63 1.95 26.27
N TRP A 189 -1.36 1.48 27.49
CA TRP A 189 -1.39 0.05 27.81
C TRP A 189 -2.81 -0.45 28.04
N ASN A 190 -3.22 -1.50 27.31
CA ASN A 190 -4.49 -2.17 27.57
C ASN A 190 -4.44 -2.93 28.89
N LYS A 191 -5.30 -2.52 29.83
CA LYS A 191 -5.42 -3.07 31.18
C LYS A 191 -6.00 -4.48 31.22
N GLU A 192 -6.60 -4.96 30.13
CA GLU A 192 -7.13 -6.33 30.03
C GLU A 192 -6.03 -7.39 29.91
N TYR A 193 -4.79 -6.99 29.60
CA TYR A 193 -3.64 -7.88 29.39
C TYR A 193 -2.46 -7.61 30.34
N PRO A 194 -2.66 -7.64 31.67
CA PRO A 194 -1.63 -7.26 32.62
C PRO A 194 -0.44 -8.25 32.65
N THR A 195 -0.70 -9.53 32.40
CA THR A 195 0.34 -10.57 32.39
C THR A 195 1.33 -10.34 31.26
N GLU A 196 0.85 -10.13 30.04
CA GLU A 196 1.69 -9.91 28.86
C GLU A 196 2.52 -8.62 28.99
N TRP A 197 1.95 -7.57 29.57
CA TRP A 197 2.67 -6.34 29.87
C TRP A 197 3.78 -6.53 30.89
N PHE A 198 3.55 -7.31 31.95
CA PHE A 198 4.58 -7.61 32.95
C PHE A 198 5.68 -8.49 32.37
N GLU A 199 5.33 -9.52 31.59
CA GLU A 199 6.32 -10.36 30.92
C GLU A 199 7.18 -9.56 29.93
N PHE A 200 6.55 -8.66 29.15
CA PHE A 200 7.26 -7.76 28.25
C PHE A 200 8.20 -6.82 29.01
N ALA A 201 7.73 -6.20 30.09
CA ALA A 201 8.54 -5.28 30.90
C ALA A 201 9.71 -6.00 31.58
N ASP A 202 9.47 -7.16 32.20
CA ASP A 202 10.50 -7.98 32.85
C ASP A 202 11.57 -8.44 31.85
N ARG A 203 11.16 -8.92 30.67
CA ARG A 203 12.07 -9.36 29.61
C ARG A 203 12.98 -8.25 29.12
N ASN A 204 12.48 -7.02 29.10
CA ASN A 204 13.17 -5.85 28.55
C ASN A 204 13.80 -4.95 29.63
N GLY A 205 13.72 -5.32 30.92
CA GLY A 205 14.25 -4.53 32.03
C GLY A 205 13.56 -3.17 32.21
N LEU A 206 12.28 -3.09 31.85
CA LEU A 206 11.45 -1.89 31.95
C LEU A 206 10.65 -1.87 33.26
N GLU A 207 10.17 -0.69 33.64
CA GLU A 207 9.22 -0.56 34.75
C GLU A 207 7.88 -1.20 34.37
N ARG A 208 7.27 -1.94 35.30
CA ARG A 208 5.96 -2.55 35.02
C ARG A 208 4.89 -1.46 34.98
N PRO A 209 3.93 -1.53 34.04
CA PRO A 209 2.76 -0.66 34.06
C PRO A 209 2.07 -0.68 35.44
N PRO A 210 1.62 0.47 35.98
CA PRO A 210 1.04 0.60 37.31
C PRO A 210 -0.44 0.16 37.28
N PHE A 211 -0.69 -1.07 36.84
CA PHE A 211 -2.03 -1.63 36.86
C PHE A 211 -2.44 -1.95 38.29
N ASP A 212 -3.70 -1.65 38.62
CA ASP A 212 -4.29 -2.05 39.89
C ASP A 212 -4.69 -3.53 39.82
N LEU A 213 -3.77 -4.39 40.24
CA LEU A 213 -3.97 -5.84 40.23
C LEU A 213 -5.11 -6.28 41.15
N GLU A 214 -5.44 -5.52 42.20
CA GLU A 214 -6.53 -5.86 43.13
C GLU A 214 -7.92 -5.66 42.50
N SER A 215 -8.09 -4.65 41.65
CA SER A 215 -9.34 -4.49 40.89
C SER A 215 -9.46 -5.47 39.71
N MET A 216 -8.34 -5.99 39.19
CA MET A 216 -8.31 -6.95 38.09
C MET A 216 -8.38 -8.43 38.54
N SER A 217 -7.93 -8.77 39.76
CA SER A 217 -7.88 -10.17 40.25
C SER A 217 -9.22 -10.78 40.68
N ARG A 218 -10.34 -10.03 40.60
CA ARG A 218 -11.69 -10.61 40.75
C ARG A 218 -12.05 -11.62 39.66
N TRP A 219 -11.18 -11.84 38.68
CA TRP A 219 -11.32 -12.81 37.60
C TRP A 219 -10.50 -14.10 37.79
N ASN A 220 -10.50 -14.68 39.00
CA ASN A 220 -10.41 -16.15 39.13
C ASN A 220 -10.90 -16.62 40.51
N GLU A 221 -12.22 -16.64 40.74
CA GLU A 221 -12.81 -17.23 41.98
C GLU A 221 -12.37 -18.69 42.23
N ASN A 222 -11.83 -19.38 41.22
CA ASN A 222 -11.39 -20.78 41.31
C ASN A 222 -9.88 -20.98 41.55
N GLN A 223 -9.05 -19.92 41.61
CA GLN A 223 -7.61 -20.13 41.89
C GLN A 223 -7.32 -20.37 43.37
N LEU A 224 -8.19 -19.89 44.26
CA LEU A 224 -8.05 -20.13 45.71
C LEU A 224 -8.56 -21.52 46.14
N SER A 225 -9.32 -22.23 45.30
CA SER A 225 -9.75 -23.60 45.61
C SER A 225 -8.69 -24.68 45.33
N LEU A 226 -7.54 -24.31 44.74
CA LEU A 226 -6.44 -25.25 44.47
C LEU A 226 -5.52 -25.52 45.68
N PHE A 227 -5.64 -24.72 46.75
CA PHE A 227 -4.88 -24.87 47.98
C PHE A 227 -5.75 -24.97 49.24
N GLY A 228 -7.07 -25.14 49.08
CA GLY A 228 -8.02 -25.32 50.17
C GLY A 228 -8.27 -26.80 50.46
N ASP A 229 -7.82 -27.23 51.63
CA ASP A 229 -8.13 -28.47 52.34
C ASP A 229 -7.51 -29.79 51.84
N ASP A 230 -6.25 -30.02 52.25
CA ASP A 230 -5.85 -31.35 52.70
C ASP A 230 -5.20 -31.28 54.09
N ASN A 231 -6.02 -30.84 55.07
CA ASN A 231 -5.74 -31.02 56.48
C ASN A 231 -6.41 -32.31 56.98
N GLY A 232 -5.70 -33.44 56.81
CA GLY A 232 -5.68 -34.57 57.73
C GLY A 232 -6.85 -35.57 57.68
N LYS A 233 -6.51 -36.83 57.36
CA LYS A 233 -6.77 -38.04 58.17
C LYS A 233 -6.28 -39.31 57.47
N ASN A 234 -5.15 -39.86 57.93
CA ASN A 234 -5.07 -41.17 58.62
C ASN A 234 -3.64 -41.48 59.04
#